data_AF-A0A7Y3WD75-F1
#
_entry.id   AF-A0A7Y3WD75-F1
#
_cell.length_a   1.000
_cell.length_b   1.000
_cell.length_c   1.000
_cell.angle_alpha   90.00
_cell.angle_beta   90.00
_cell.angle_gamma   90.00
#
_symmetry.space_group_name_H-M   'P 1'
#
loop_
_entity.id
_entity.type
_entity.pdbx_description
1 polymer ?
#
loop_
_entity_poly.entity_id
_entity_poly.type
_entity_poly.pdbx_seq_one_letter_code
_entity_poly.pdbx_strand_id
1 'polypeptide(L)'
;MGKVMAILFASVLLVLSFAAPGFAQSFGGNSCVGNCEGHRAGYEWAEENGIQSEDDCSGNSSSFEEGCRTYVEDSDRGAEYDDDGNEIDE
;
A
#
# COMPACT_ATOMS: atom_id res chain seq x y z
N MET A 1 -56.19 -13.60 -17.75
CA MET A 1 -56.68 -12.72 -16.65
C MET A 1 -56.20 -13.31 -15.33
N GLY A 2 -55.32 -12.63 -14.60
CA GLY A 2 -54.75 -13.15 -13.36
C GLY A 2 -53.71 -12.22 -12.72
N LYS A 3 -54.09 -10.96 -12.50
CA LYS A 3 -53.59 -10.00 -11.50
C LYS A 3 -52.07 -9.94 -11.28
N VAL A 4 -51.46 -8.93 -11.88
CA VAL A 4 -50.30 -8.20 -11.36
C VAL A 4 -50.49 -7.94 -9.85
N MET A 5 -49.64 -8.54 -9.02
CA MET A 5 -49.58 -8.26 -7.59
C MET A 5 -48.51 -7.19 -7.37
N ALA A 6 -48.94 -5.93 -7.39
CA ALA A 6 -48.16 -4.83 -6.86
C ALA A 6 -48.23 -4.89 -5.33
N ILE A 7 -47.10 -5.16 -4.66
CA ILE A 7 -46.89 -4.77 -3.27
C ILE A 7 -45.56 -4.03 -3.17
N LEU A 8 -45.69 -2.86 -2.58
CA LEU A 8 -44.79 -1.73 -2.50
C LEU A 8 -43.89 -1.84 -1.26
N PHE A 9 -42.62 -1.43 -1.43
CA PHE A 9 -41.66 -0.94 -0.43
C PHE A 9 -41.55 -1.64 0.93
N ALA A 10 -40.50 -2.44 1.08
CA ALA A 10 -39.51 -2.20 2.15
C ALA A 10 -38.21 -2.88 1.71
N SER A 11 -37.52 -2.21 0.79
CA SER A 11 -36.15 -2.51 0.40
C SER A 11 -35.25 -2.34 1.62
N VAL A 12 -35.17 -3.35 2.49
CA VAL A 12 -34.05 -3.47 3.42
C VAL A 12 -32.89 -3.97 2.57
N LEU A 13 -32.36 -3.06 1.74
CA LEU A 13 -30.98 -3.13 1.31
C LEU A 13 -30.19 -3.02 2.60
N LEU A 14 -29.88 -4.17 3.18
CA LEU A 14 -28.87 -4.31 4.21
C LEU A 14 -27.58 -3.85 3.55
N VAL A 15 -27.31 -2.54 3.60
CA VAL A 15 -26.01 -1.97 3.24
C VAL A 15 -25.08 -2.48 4.33
N LEU A 16 -24.60 -3.71 4.16
CA LEU A 16 -23.41 -4.19 4.82
C LEU A 16 -22.29 -3.32 4.26
N SER A 17 -22.09 -2.17 4.89
CA SER A 17 -20.82 -1.47 4.85
C SER A 17 -19.80 -2.41 5.46
N PHE A 18 -19.29 -3.33 4.64
CA PHE A 18 -17.99 -3.94 4.87
C PHE A 18 -16.98 -2.80 4.72
N ALA A 19 -16.79 -2.04 5.80
CA ALA A 19 -15.51 -1.40 6.02
C ALA A 19 -14.53 -2.56 6.16
N ALA A 20 -13.88 -2.93 5.05
CA ALA A 20 -12.74 -3.83 5.12
C ALA A 20 -11.80 -3.22 6.16
N PRO A 21 -11.30 -4.00 7.15
CA PRO A 21 -10.23 -3.51 7.98
C PRO A 21 -9.13 -3.05 7.01
N GLY A 22 -8.75 -1.78 7.09
CA GLY A 22 -7.52 -1.33 6.44
C GLY A 22 -6.42 -2.13 7.10
N PHE A 23 -5.97 -3.20 6.44
CA PHE A 23 -4.78 -3.90 6.86
C PHE A 23 -3.67 -2.86 6.85
N ALA A 24 -2.94 -2.75 7.96
CA ALA A 24 -1.81 -1.85 8.03
C ALA A 24 -0.76 -2.42 7.08
N GLN A 25 -0.68 -1.86 5.87
CA GLN A 25 0.31 -2.24 4.87
C GLN A 25 1.70 -1.92 5.41
N SER A 26 2.70 -2.68 5.00
CA SER A 26 4.09 -2.43 5.35
C SER A 26 5.02 -2.62 4.16
N PHE A 27 6.16 -1.96 4.22
CA PHE A 27 7.23 -2.07 3.23
C PHE A 27 8.56 -2.27 3.96
N GLY A 28 9.23 -3.39 3.72
CA GLY A 28 10.48 -3.71 4.40
C GLY A 28 10.29 -3.79 5.92
N GLY A 29 9.11 -4.22 6.39
CA GLY A 29 8.75 -4.27 7.80
C GLY A 29 8.36 -2.93 8.43
N ASN A 30 8.37 -1.82 7.67
CA ASN A 30 7.96 -0.50 8.15
C ASN A 30 6.50 -0.23 7.81
N SER A 31 5.71 0.26 8.76
CA SER A 31 4.30 0.61 8.52
C SER A 31 4.17 1.71 7.47
N CYS A 32 3.30 1.48 6.49
CA CYS A 32 3.01 2.47 5.47
C CYS A 32 2.03 3.53 5.98
N VAL A 33 2.27 4.78 5.59
CA VAL A 33 1.28 5.85 5.69
C VAL A 33 0.61 5.96 4.32
N GLY A 34 -0.62 5.46 4.19
CA GLY A 34 -1.31 5.38 2.90
C GLY A 34 -1.01 4.06 2.18
N ASN A 35 -0.52 4.15 0.94
CA ASN A 35 -0.30 3.02 0.01
C ASN A 35 1.18 2.66 -0.17
N CYS A 36 2.07 3.02 0.75
CA CYS A 36 3.52 2.76 0.68
C CYS A 36 4.28 3.52 -0.43
N GLU A 37 3.65 4.46 -1.16
CA GLU A 37 4.32 5.28 -2.20
C GLU A 37 5.63 5.90 -1.72
N GLY A 38 5.66 6.42 -0.49
CA GLY A 38 6.86 7.04 0.09
C GLY A 38 8.02 6.05 0.22
N HIS A 39 7.74 4.82 0.67
CA HIS A 39 8.74 3.76 0.79
C HIS A 39 9.19 3.27 -0.58
N ARG A 40 8.25 3.04 -1.50
CA ARG A 40 8.55 2.69 -2.90
C ARG A 40 9.50 3.71 -3.53
N ALA A 41 9.17 4.99 -3.45
CA ALA A 41 9.98 6.07 -4.02
C ALA A 41 11.41 6.11 -3.43
N GLY A 42 11.54 5.81 -2.13
CA GLY A 42 12.85 5.71 -1.47
C GLY A 42 13.68 4.55 -1.96
N TYR A 43 13.06 3.38 -2.14
CA TYR A 43 13.71 2.18 -2.65
C TYR A 43 14.17 2.37 -4.10
N GLU A 44 13.28 2.83 -4.99
CA GLU A 44 13.59 3.05 -6.41
C GLU A 44 14.70 4.07 -6.59
N TRP A 45 14.65 5.17 -5.83
CA TRP A 45 15.75 6.15 -5.83
C TRP A 45 17.08 5.52 -5.41
N ALA A 46 17.07 4.66 -4.38
CA ALA A 46 18.28 4.00 -3.90
C ALA A 46 18.86 3.02 -4.94
N GLU A 47 17.99 2.28 -5.64
CA GLU A 47 18.35 1.40 -6.75
C GLU A 47 18.97 2.20 -7.92
N GLU A 48 18.28 3.24 -8.39
CA GLU A 48 18.72 4.09 -9.50
C GLU A 48 20.07 4.76 -9.23
N ASN A 49 20.35 5.10 -7.96
CA ASN A 49 21.59 5.75 -7.54
C ASN A 49 22.67 4.78 -7.05
N GLY A 50 22.38 3.47 -7.00
CA GLY A 50 23.33 2.45 -6.55
C GLY A 50 23.79 2.65 -5.10
N ILE A 51 22.86 3.03 -4.21
CA ILE A 51 23.14 3.28 -2.80
C ILE A 51 23.58 1.98 -2.11
N GLN A 52 24.67 2.02 -1.36
CA GLN A 52 25.23 0.84 -0.68
C GLN A 52 25.38 1.02 0.83
N SER A 53 25.05 2.21 1.34
CA SER A 53 25.17 2.56 2.75
C SER A 53 23.91 3.25 3.21
N GLU A 54 23.41 2.87 4.39
CA GLU A 54 22.28 3.54 5.02
C GLU A 54 22.60 5.01 5.36
N ASP A 55 23.88 5.35 5.56
CA ASP A 55 24.31 6.74 5.79
C ASP A 55 24.06 7.65 4.57
N ASP A 56 23.99 7.08 3.38
CA ASP A 56 23.69 7.80 2.14
C ASP A 56 22.17 7.95 1.91
N CYS A 57 21.34 7.25 2.70
CA CYS A 57 19.90 7.42 2.70
C CYS A 57 19.52 8.76 3.34
N SER A 58 19.44 9.78 2.51
CA SER A 58 18.99 11.12 2.88
C SER A 58 17.86 11.54 1.97
N GLY A 59 16.77 12.08 2.52
CA GLY A 59 15.58 12.29 1.71
C GLY A 59 14.47 13.16 2.30
N ASN A 60 13.38 13.24 1.54
CA ASN A 60 12.30 14.22 1.73
C ASN A 60 11.33 13.87 2.88
N SER A 61 11.28 12.61 3.33
CA SER A 61 10.37 12.14 4.38
C SER A 61 10.91 10.88 5.07
N SER A 62 10.35 10.54 6.24
CA SER A 62 10.73 9.32 6.96
C SER A 62 10.49 8.05 6.13
N SER A 63 9.33 7.95 5.47
CA SER A 63 9.00 6.80 4.61
C SER A 63 9.96 6.65 3.43
N PHE A 64 10.42 7.77 2.86
CA PHE A 64 11.45 7.73 1.82
C PHE A 64 12.77 7.17 2.34
N GLU A 65 13.23 7.64 3.50
CA GLU A 65 14.47 7.13 4.09
C GLU A 65 14.36 5.65 4.49
N GLU A 66 13.21 5.23 5.00
CA GLU A 66 12.91 3.83 5.32
C GLU A 66 12.93 2.94 4.06
N GLY A 67 12.37 3.43 2.94
CA GLY A 67 12.45 2.77 1.64
C GLY A 67 13.88 2.61 1.12
N CYS A 68 14.69 3.68 1.23
CA CYS A 68 16.10 3.63 0.86
C CYS A 68 16.88 2.61 1.71
N ARG A 69 16.68 2.61 3.02
CA ARG A 69 17.32 1.64 3.92
C ARG A 69 16.91 0.21 3.58
N THR A 70 15.63 0.00 3.24
CA THR A 70 15.12 -1.30 2.78
C THR A 70 15.90 -1.80 1.56
N TYR A 71 16.21 -0.95 0.57
CA TYR A 71 17.04 -1.35 -0.57
C TYR A 71 18.47 -1.72 -0.16
N VAL A 72 19.08 -0.96 0.75
CA VAL A 72 20.45 -1.26 1.24
C VAL A 72 20.50 -2.60 1.98
N GLU A 73 19.45 -2.92 2.74
CA GLU A 73 19.33 -4.17 3.49
C GLU A 73 18.96 -5.36 2.60
N ASP A 74 18.04 -5.17 1.65
CA ASP A 74 17.50 -6.22 0.77
C ASP A 74 17.17 -5.67 -0.63
N SER A 75 18.20 -5.58 -1.46
CA SER A 75 18.09 -5.09 -2.84
C SER A 75 17.34 -6.05 -3.79
N ASP A 76 17.12 -7.30 -3.37
CA ASP A 76 16.42 -8.32 -4.18
C ASP A 76 14.90 -8.32 -3.92
N ARG A 77 14.41 -7.57 -2.90
CA ARG A 77 12.99 -7.49 -2.54
C ARG A 77 12.13 -6.90 -3.66
N GLY A 78 12.64 -5.86 -4.32
CA GLY A 78 11.90 -5.03 -5.27
C GLY A 78 11.01 -3.97 -4.59
N ALA A 79 10.55 -2.99 -5.39
CA ALA A 79 9.77 -1.84 -4.91
C ALA A 79 8.27 -1.90 -5.24
N GLU A 80 7.88 -2.81 -6.14
CA GLU A 80 6.56 -2.91 -6.76
C GLU A 80 5.47 -3.46 -5.84
N TYR A 81 5.84 -4.21 -4.80
CA TYR A 81 4.90 -4.85 -3.88
C TYR A 81 5.16 -4.47 -2.41
N ASP A 82 4.08 -4.37 -1.65
CA ASP A 82 4.13 -4.33 -0.19
C ASP A 82 4.49 -5.70 0.40
N ASP A 83 4.66 -5.77 1.72
CA ASP A 83 5.01 -7.03 2.41
C ASP A 83 3.87 -8.06 2.43
N ASP A 84 2.63 -7.64 2.11
CA ASP A 84 1.46 -8.51 1.98
C ASP A 84 1.29 -9.04 0.54
N GLY A 85 2.12 -8.58 -0.41
CA GLY A 85 2.08 -8.94 -1.82
C GLY A 85 1.05 -8.16 -2.66
N ASN A 86 0.56 -7.02 -2.15
CA ASN A 86 -0.28 -6.10 -2.93
C ASN A 86 0.60 -5.14 -3.73
N GLU A 87 0.16 -4.81 -4.94
CA GLU A 87 0.84 -3.85 -5.82
C GLU A 87 0.75 -2.45 -5.21
N ILE A 88 1.87 -1.73 -5.24
CA ILE A 88 1.94 -0.34 -4.78
C ILE A 88 1.66 0.57 -5.98
N ASP A 89 0.47 1.17 -6.00
CA ASP A 89 0.06 2.14 -7.03
C ASP A 89 1.01 3.36 -7.03
N GLU A 90 1.28 3.91 -8.23
CA GLU A 90 2.16 5.09 -8.44
C GLU A 90 1.49 6.46 -8.19
#